data_AF-A0A7C3FY32-F1
#
_entry.id   AF-A0A7C3FY32-F1
#
_cell.length_a   1.000
_cell.length_b   1.000
_cell.length_c   1.000
_cell.angle_alpha   90.00
_cell.angle_beta   90.00
_cell.angle_gamma   90.00
#
_symmetry.space_group_name_H-M   'P 1'
#
loop_
_entity.id
_entity.type
_entity.pdbx_description
1 polymer ?
#
loop_
_entity_poly.entity_id
_entity_poly.type
_entity_poly.pdbx_seq_one_letter_code
_entity_poly.pdbx_strand_id
1 'polypeptide(L)'
;MIAKAGAIEGVSFKEDHLQYRVIGNIKPKGICGSGLVDLIAVLLHCGIIDDEGLIRPPKKRAAKSLGLRVVNHSGVNDFLIASPEESYSNRPIYLTQRDVREFQLAKGAIAAGIKTLMDEIGVGVRGIHHIYLAGALGNYVDARSAISTGLLPRVNPEIIRSLGNAASTGASMVLLAKKYWQTASELVQFIDHIELSQRSDFNQYFVEHMGFLKKYLW
;
A
#
# COMPACT_ATOMS: atom_id res chain seq x y z
N MET A 1 2.94 8.19 -9.50
CA MET A 1 3.90 9.33 -9.40
C MET A 1 4.49 9.40 -7.99
N ILE A 2 5.60 10.10 -7.78
CA ILE A 2 6.14 10.33 -6.42
C ILE A 2 5.24 11.29 -5.61
N ALA A 3 5.33 11.23 -4.27
CA ALA A 3 4.58 12.10 -3.37
C ALA A 3 5.08 13.55 -3.46
N LYS A 4 4.39 14.36 -4.27
CA LYS A 4 4.66 15.79 -4.48
C LYS A 4 3.34 16.52 -4.78
N ALA A 5 3.38 17.85 -4.84
CA ALA A 5 2.20 18.67 -5.15
C ALA A 5 1.41 18.14 -6.37
N GLY A 6 0.11 17.91 -6.16
CA GLY A 6 -0.79 17.32 -7.14
C GLY A 6 -0.90 15.79 -7.08
N ALA A 7 -0.14 15.09 -6.25
CA ALA A 7 -0.35 13.66 -6.04
C ALA A 7 -1.52 13.41 -5.08
N ILE A 8 -2.41 12.51 -5.45
CA ILE A 8 -3.39 11.91 -4.54
C ILE A 8 -2.63 11.06 -3.52
N GLU A 9 -2.71 11.43 -2.25
CA GLU A 9 -1.96 10.80 -1.15
C GLU A 9 -2.82 9.96 -0.21
N GLY A 10 -4.13 10.12 -0.26
CA GLY A 10 -5.06 9.30 0.50
C GLY A 10 -6.42 9.29 -0.13
N VAL A 11 -7.11 8.17 0.02
CA VAL A 11 -8.42 7.92 -0.58
C VAL A 11 -9.35 7.33 0.47
N SER A 12 -10.59 7.80 0.49
CA SER A 12 -11.62 7.29 1.39
C SER A 12 -12.96 7.23 0.67
N PHE A 13 -13.87 6.43 1.22
CA PHE A 13 -15.23 6.30 0.71
C PHE A 13 -16.21 6.68 1.81
N LYS A 14 -16.99 7.73 1.57
CA LYS A 14 -18.00 8.25 2.49
C LYS A 14 -19.23 8.66 1.70
N GLU A 15 -20.42 8.38 2.25
CA GLU A 15 -21.71 8.82 1.68
C GLU A 15 -21.89 8.46 0.20
N ASP A 16 -21.44 7.27 -0.22
CA ASP A 16 -21.49 6.82 -1.63
C ASP A 16 -20.63 7.67 -2.60
N HIS A 17 -19.62 8.38 -2.09
CA HIS A 17 -18.69 9.19 -2.88
C HIS A 17 -17.23 8.85 -2.58
N LEU A 18 -16.41 8.83 -3.64
CA LEU A 18 -14.96 8.74 -3.53
C LEU A 18 -14.41 10.11 -3.14
N GLN A 19 -13.69 10.19 -2.03
CA GLN A 19 -12.99 11.38 -1.58
C GLN A 19 -11.50 11.13 -1.59
N TYR A 20 -10.72 12.08 -2.09
CA TYR A 20 -9.27 12.00 -2.09
C TYR A 20 -8.63 13.26 -1.54
N ARG A 21 -7.50 13.08 -0.84
CA ARG A 21 -6.61 14.17 -0.40
C ARG A 21 -5.48 14.31 -1.41
N VAL A 22 -5.17 15.55 -1.78
CA VAL A 22 -4.13 15.87 -2.77
C VAL A 22 -3.08 16.76 -2.12
N ILE A 23 -1.81 16.40 -2.24
CA ILE A 23 -0.71 17.20 -1.70
C ILE A 23 -0.75 18.60 -2.32
N GLY A 24 -0.78 19.62 -1.46
CA GLY A 24 -0.85 21.02 -1.86
C GLY A 24 -2.26 21.54 -2.18
N ASN A 25 -3.32 20.76 -1.94
CA ASN A 25 -4.72 21.18 -2.12
C ASN A 25 -5.02 21.75 -3.52
N ILE A 26 -4.41 21.18 -4.54
CA ILE A 26 -4.66 21.49 -5.95
C ILE A 26 -5.40 20.35 -6.64
N LYS A 27 -5.89 20.56 -7.87
CA LYS A 27 -6.42 19.47 -8.69
C LYS A 27 -5.39 18.34 -8.86
N PRO A 28 -5.81 17.06 -8.86
CA PRO A 28 -4.90 15.93 -8.98
C PRO A 28 -4.19 15.91 -10.34
N LYS A 29 -2.90 15.58 -10.29
CA LYS A 29 -2.01 15.31 -11.44
C LYS A 29 -1.73 13.81 -11.60
N GLY A 30 -2.01 13.02 -10.56
CA GLY A 30 -1.79 11.58 -10.52
C GLY A 30 -1.90 11.06 -9.08
N ILE A 31 -1.51 9.80 -8.87
CA ILE A 31 -1.59 9.10 -7.58
C ILE A 31 -0.19 8.70 -7.09
N CYS A 32 0.08 8.85 -5.79
CA CYS A 32 1.31 8.33 -5.17
C CYS A 32 1.07 6.99 -4.48
N GLY A 33 2.13 6.39 -3.92
CA GLY A 33 2.07 5.05 -3.34
C GLY A 33 1.03 4.91 -2.22
N SER A 34 0.94 5.88 -1.29
CA SER A 34 -0.04 5.83 -0.22
C SER A 34 -1.47 5.95 -0.73
N GLY A 35 -1.71 6.88 -1.68
CA GLY A 35 -2.99 7.02 -2.34
C GLY A 35 -3.40 5.75 -3.09
N LEU A 36 -2.44 5.03 -3.70
CA LEU A 36 -2.70 3.78 -4.41
C LEU A 36 -3.11 2.66 -3.45
N VAL A 37 -2.43 2.51 -2.31
CA VAL A 37 -2.80 1.54 -1.26
C VAL A 37 -4.22 1.81 -0.75
N ASP A 38 -4.52 3.06 -0.43
CA ASP A 38 -5.86 3.48 0.02
C ASP A 38 -6.93 3.23 -1.04
N LEU A 39 -6.66 3.60 -2.30
CA LEU A 39 -7.61 3.42 -3.39
C LEU A 39 -7.93 1.93 -3.58
N ILE A 40 -6.92 1.07 -3.62
CA ILE A 40 -7.14 -0.37 -3.78
C ILE A 40 -7.92 -0.93 -2.58
N ALA A 41 -7.62 -0.50 -1.35
CA ALA A 41 -8.38 -0.90 -0.17
C ALA A 41 -9.87 -0.51 -0.26
N VAL A 42 -10.17 0.70 -0.74
CA VAL A 42 -11.53 1.18 -1.00
C VAL A 42 -12.22 0.36 -2.08
N LEU A 43 -11.57 0.16 -3.22
CA LEU A 43 -12.18 -0.56 -4.35
C LEU A 43 -12.41 -2.04 -4.04
N LEU A 44 -11.54 -2.65 -3.24
CA LEU A 44 -11.74 -3.99 -2.69
C LEU A 44 -12.99 -4.05 -1.80
N HIS A 45 -13.16 -3.10 -0.89
CA HIS A 45 -14.32 -3.03 -0.01
C HIS A 45 -15.64 -2.83 -0.75
N CYS A 46 -15.63 -1.96 -1.76
CA CYS A 46 -16.76 -1.70 -2.64
C CYS A 46 -17.05 -2.88 -3.58
N GLY A 47 -16.14 -3.86 -3.69
CA GLY A 47 -16.25 -5.00 -4.60
C GLY A 47 -16.09 -4.61 -6.07
N ILE A 48 -15.38 -3.51 -6.34
CA ILE A 48 -14.97 -3.09 -7.68
C ILE A 48 -13.70 -3.84 -8.08
N ILE A 49 -12.82 -4.12 -7.13
CA ILE A 49 -11.72 -5.07 -7.29
C ILE A 49 -12.09 -6.33 -6.51
N ASP A 50 -12.00 -7.49 -7.13
CA ASP A 50 -12.18 -8.78 -6.45
C ASP A 50 -10.88 -9.28 -5.80
N ASP A 51 -10.94 -10.42 -5.12
CA ASP A 51 -9.79 -11.02 -4.44
C ASP A 51 -8.67 -11.46 -5.41
N GLU A 52 -9.02 -11.75 -6.66
CA GLU A 52 -8.05 -12.02 -7.73
C GLU A 52 -7.45 -10.75 -8.32
N GLY A 53 -7.98 -9.57 -8.00
CA GLY A 53 -7.51 -8.28 -8.47
C GLY A 53 -8.10 -7.83 -9.80
N LEU A 54 -9.21 -8.41 -10.23
CA LEU A 54 -9.91 -7.97 -11.43
C LEU A 54 -10.83 -6.79 -11.14
N ILE A 55 -10.74 -5.75 -11.97
CA ILE A 55 -11.64 -4.60 -11.93
C ILE A 55 -12.96 -5.01 -12.59
N ARG A 56 -14.07 -4.86 -11.88
CA ARG A 56 -15.42 -5.22 -12.32
C ARG A 56 -16.43 -4.21 -11.77
N PRO A 57 -17.56 -3.99 -12.47
CA PRO A 57 -18.66 -3.23 -11.91
C PRO A 57 -19.13 -3.87 -10.58
N PRO A 58 -19.42 -3.06 -9.55
CA PRO A 58 -19.75 -3.57 -8.23
C PRO A 58 -21.09 -4.30 -8.26
N LYS A 59 -21.17 -5.46 -7.59
CA LYS A 59 -22.43 -6.21 -7.42
C LYS A 59 -23.33 -5.62 -6.32
N LYS A 60 -22.76 -4.82 -5.41
CA LYS A 60 -23.47 -4.24 -4.25
C LYS A 60 -24.12 -2.92 -4.59
N ARG A 61 -25.33 -2.69 -4.05
CA ARG A 61 -26.14 -1.48 -4.29
C ARG A 61 -25.51 -0.20 -3.72
N ALA A 62 -24.75 -0.30 -2.63
CA ALA A 62 -24.11 0.80 -1.91
C ALA A 62 -22.83 1.36 -2.56
N ALA A 63 -22.45 0.88 -3.75
CA ALA A 63 -21.32 1.38 -4.53
C ALA A 63 -21.72 1.66 -5.98
N LYS A 64 -23.02 1.84 -6.25
CA LYS A 64 -23.54 1.95 -7.61
C LYS A 64 -23.03 3.22 -8.31
N SER A 65 -22.81 4.31 -7.55
CA SER A 65 -22.21 5.54 -8.06
C SER A 65 -20.78 5.31 -8.56
N LEU A 66 -19.97 4.55 -7.81
CA LEU A 66 -18.60 4.19 -8.19
C LEU A 66 -18.57 3.23 -9.37
N GLY A 67 -19.60 2.41 -9.55
CA GLY A 67 -19.76 1.57 -10.74
C GLY A 67 -19.76 2.37 -12.05
N LEU A 68 -20.22 3.62 -12.04
CA LEU A 68 -20.18 4.52 -13.20
C LEU A 68 -18.75 4.97 -13.55
N ARG A 69 -17.81 4.87 -12.61
CA ARG A 69 -16.39 5.15 -12.84
C ARG A 69 -15.64 3.92 -13.39
N VAL A 70 -16.27 2.77 -13.53
CA VAL A 70 -15.67 1.60 -14.19
C VAL A 70 -15.85 1.74 -15.70
N VAL A 71 -14.74 1.85 -16.43
CA VAL A 71 -14.73 2.07 -17.88
C VAL A 71 -14.15 0.86 -18.58
N ASN A 72 -14.86 0.33 -19.57
CA ASN A 72 -14.37 -0.80 -20.37
C ASN A 72 -13.61 -0.30 -21.61
N HIS A 73 -12.34 -0.68 -21.71
CA HIS A 73 -11.51 -0.48 -22.88
C HIS A 73 -11.17 -1.85 -23.48
N SER A 74 -11.82 -2.19 -24.60
CA SER A 74 -11.54 -3.42 -25.36
C SER A 74 -11.60 -4.72 -24.53
N GLY A 75 -12.60 -4.83 -23.65
CA GLY A 75 -12.80 -6.01 -22.80
C GLY A 75 -12.04 -5.98 -21.47
N VAL A 76 -11.20 -4.98 -21.23
CA VAL A 76 -10.51 -4.76 -19.95
C VAL A 76 -11.14 -3.57 -19.24
N ASN A 77 -11.41 -3.71 -17.94
CA ASN A 77 -11.97 -2.62 -17.14
C ASN A 77 -10.86 -1.83 -16.45
N ASP A 78 -10.97 -0.51 -16.51
CA ASP A 78 -10.21 0.44 -15.73
C ASP A 78 -11.15 1.19 -14.78
N PHE A 79 -10.59 1.86 -13.78
CA PHE A 79 -11.34 2.70 -12.85
C PHE A 79 -10.93 4.17 -13.00
N LEU A 80 -11.90 5.05 -13.32
CA LEU A 80 -11.72 6.48 -13.44
C LEU A 80 -11.58 7.12 -12.05
N ILE A 81 -10.35 7.46 -11.66
CA ILE A 81 -10.05 8.13 -10.40
C ILE A 81 -10.51 9.59 -10.46
N ALA A 82 -10.12 10.31 -11.51
CA ALA A 82 -10.47 11.71 -11.73
C ALA A 82 -10.82 11.95 -13.20
N SER A 83 -11.97 12.59 -13.46
CA SER A 83 -12.38 13.04 -14.79
C SER A 83 -11.47 14.16 -15.33
N PRO A 84 -11.56 14.52 -16.62
CA PRO A 84 -10.87 15.70 -17.16
C PRO A 84 -11.16 16.98 -16.36
N GLU A 85 -12.41 17.18 -15.94
CA GLU A 85 -12.83 18.37 -15.19
C GLU A 85 -12.27 18.36 -13.76
N GLU A 86 -12.15 17.17 -13.16
CA GLU A 86 -11.59 16.96 -11.83
C GLU A 86 -10.06 17.13 -11.83
N SER A 87 -9.36 16.82 -12.93
CA SER A 87 -7.89 16.79 -12.97
C SER A 87 -7.24 18.11 -13.33
N TYR A 88 -5.95 18.24 -12.97
CA TYR A 88 -5.17 19.44 -13.25
C TYR A 88 -4.86 19.62 -14.75
N SER A 89 -4.64 18.53 -15.47
CA SER A 89 -4.20 18.54 -16.86
C SER A 89 -5.35 18.51 -17.87
N ASN A 90 -6.61 18.57 -17.40
CA ASN A 90 -7.80 18.34 -18.22
C ASN A 90 -7.75 16.99 -18.97
N ARG A 91 -7.12 15.99 -18.35
CA ARG A 91 -7.03 14.60 -18.84
C ARG A 91 -7.47 13.64 -17.75
N PRO A 92 -8.16 12.55 -18.08
CA PRO A 92 -8.60 11.60 -17.06
C PRO A 92 -7.41 10.92 -16.39
N ILE A 93 -7.57 10.60 -15.11
CA ILE A 93 -6.63 9.80 -14.32
C ILE A 93 -7.30 8.46 -14.05
N TYR A 94 -6.68 7.37 -14.50
CA TYR A 94 -7.18 6.02 -14.32
C TYR A 94 -6.32 5.22 -13.35
N LEU A 95 -6.96 4.28 -12.65
CA LEU A 95 -6.33 3.06 -12.16
C LEU A 95 -6.62 1.98 -13.20
N THR A 96 -5.58 1.49 -13.88
CA THR A 96 -5.76 0.45 -14.89
C THR A 96 -5.71 -0.95 -14.31
N GLN A 97 -6.22 -1.92 -15.04
CA GLN A 97 -6.07 -3.33 -14.66
C GLN A 97 -4.59 -3.73 -14.50
N ARG A 98 -3.70 -3.16 -15.33
CA ARG A 98 -2.25 -3.39 -15.23
C ARG A 98 -1.68 -2.84 -13.93
N ASP A 99 -2.10 -1.64 -13.52
CA ASP A 99 -1.65 -1.03 -12.26
C ASP A 99 -2.01 -1.91 -11.05
N VAL A 100 -3.18 -2.54 -11.07
CA VAL A 100 -3.58 -3.50 -10.02
C VAL A 100 -2.66 -4.72 -10.01
N ARG A 101 -2.28 -5.24 -11.19
CA ARG A 101 -1.32 -6.36 -11.29
C ARG A 101 0.06 -5.99 -10.76
N GLU A 102 0.58 -4.82 -11.12
CA GLU A 102 1.86 -4.33 -10.60
C GLU A 102 1.82 -4.14 -9.07
N PHE A 103 0.70 -3.64 -8.55
CA PHE A 103 0.50 -3.54 -7.11
C PHE A 103 0.50 -4.92 -6.44
N GLN A 104 -0.17 -5.92 -7.01
CA GLN A 104 -0.18 -7.29 -6.50
C GLN A 104 1.21 -7.91 -6.43
N LEU A 105 2.05 -7.68 -7.45
CA LEU A 105 3.45 -8.12 -7.44
C LEU A 105 4.23 -7.43 -6.32
N ALA A 106 4.14 -6.12 -6.21
CA ALA A 106 4.86 -5.36 -5.18
C ALA A 106 4.44 -5.76 -3.76
N LYS A 107 3.14 -5.82 -3.49
CA LYS A 107 2.63 -6.18 -2.16
C LYS A 107 2.85 -7.66 -1.83
N GLY A 108 2.79 -8.54 -2.82
CA GLY A 108 3.08 -9.97 -2.67
C GLY A 108 4.53 -10.20 -2.24
N ALA A 109 5.48 -9.46 -2.82
CA ALA A 109 6.89 -9.54 -2.44
C ALA A 109 7.13 -9.09 -0.99
N ILE A 110 6.51 -7.98 -0.58
CA ILE A 110 6.62 -7.47 0.80
C ILE A 110 6.02 -8.46 1.80
N ALA A 111 4.81 -8.95 1.53
CA ALA A 111 4.14 -9.91 2.41
C ALA A 111 4.89 -11.24 2.51
N ALA A 112 5.44 -11.73 1.39
CA ALA A 112 6.28 -12.93 1.36
C ALA A 112 7.58 -12.75 2.16
N GLY A 113 8.22 -11.59 2.05
CA GLY A 113 9.40 -11.26 2.86
C GLY A 113 9.09 -11.26 4.36
N ILE A 114 7.99 -10.62 4.77
CA ILE A 114 7.55 -10.61 6.18
C ILE A 114 7.29 -12.05 6.66
N LYS A 115 6.56 -12.85 5.87
CA LYS A 115 6.26 -14.25 6.20
C LYS A 115 7.53 -15.10 6.33
N THR A 116 8.48 -14.93 5.41
CA THR A 116 9.76 -15.65 5.42
C THR A 116 10.55 -15.35 6.69
N LEU A 117 10.66 -14.06 7.06
CA LEU A 117 11.36 -13.65 8.28
C LEU A 117 10.66 -14.15 9.54
N MET A 118 9.33 -14.14 9.57
CA MET A 118 8.55 -14.69 10.68
C MET A 118 8.81 -16.18 10.90
N ASP A 119 8.90 -16.95 9.81
CA ASP A 119 9.19 -18.38 9.88
C ASP A 119 10.63 -18.66 10.27
N GLU A 120 11.57 -17.86 9.78
CA GLU A 120 13.00 -17.96 10.15
C GLU A 120 13.21 -17.80 11.65
N ILE A 121 12.52 -16.84 12.27
CA ILE A 121 12.63 -16.59 13.73
C ILE A 121 11.62 -17.40 14.55
N GLY A 122 10.79 -18.23 13.92
CA GLY A 122 9.82 -19.11 14.58
C GLY A 122 8.67 -18.37 15.29
N VAL A 123 8.26 -17.19 14.80
CA VAL A 123 7.15 -16.43 15.38
C VAL A 123 5.93 -16.34 14.45
N GLY A 124 4.74 -16.45 15.04
CA GLY A 124 3.49 -16.13 14.35
C GLY A 124 3.15 -14.64 14.39
N VAL A 125 2.06 -14.25 13.73
CA VAL A 125 1.60 -12.84 13.68
C VAL A 125 1.39 -12.25 15.08
N ARG A 126 0.99 -13.09 16.05
CA ARG A 126 0.81 -12.70 17.46
C ARG A 126 2.12 -12.36 18.18
N GLY A 127 3.27 -12.76 17.65
CA GLY A 127 4.58 -12.39 18.17
C GLY A 127 5.03 -10.98 17.75
N ILE A 128 4.30 -10.32 16.84
CA ILE A 128 4.62 -8.97 16.38
C ILE A 128 3.97 -7.96 17.34
N HIS A 129 4.80 -7.24 18.10
CA HIS A 129 4.34 -6.22 19.05
C HIS A 129 4.31 -4.81 18.47
N HIS A 130 5.16 -4.52 17.48
CA HIS A 130 5.24 -3.22 16.82
C HIS A 130 5.63 -3.40 15.35
N ILE A 131 5.09 -2.55 14.48
CA ILE A 131 5.50 -2.42 13.08
C ILE A 131 5.86 -0.97 12.82
N TYR A 132 7.08 -0.73 12.38
CA TYR A 132 7.56 0.60 12.02
C TYR A 132 7.67 0.72 10.51
N LEU A 133 6.92 1.64 9.91
CA LEU A 133 6.93 1.90 8.47
C LEU A 133 7.78 3.12 8.17
N ALA A 134 8.85 2.93 7.41
CA ALA A 134 9.74 3.99 6.97
C ALA A 134 9.72 4.17 5.45
N GLY A 135 10.21 5.32 4.99
CA GLY A 135 10.38 5.63 3.57
C GLY A 135 9.14 6.27 2.92
N ALA A 136 9.25 6.61 1.64
CA ALA A 136 8.25 7.42 0.93
C ALA A 136 6.82 6.84 0.96
N LEU A 137 6.70 5.51 1.00
CA LEU A 137 5.42 4.83 1.18
C LEU A 137 4.97 4.85 2.65
N GLY A 138 5.89 4.61 3.59
CA GLY A 138 5.61 4.52 5.03
C GLY A 138 5.11 5.82 5.66
N ASN A 139 5.40 6.98 5.07
CA ASN A 139 5.03 8.30 5.63
C ASN A 139 3.51 8.54 5.69
N TYR A 140 2.73 7.95 4.79
CA TYR A 140 1.33 8.35 4.57
C TYR A 140 0.36 7.18 4.33
N VAL A 141 0.85 5.94 4.29
CA VAL A 141 -0.03 4.78 4.15
C VAL A 141 -0.86 4.59 5.40
N ASP A 142 -2.18 4.51 5.22
CA ASP A 142 -3.09 4.14 6.31
C ASP A 142 -2.88 2.67 6.71
N ALA A 143 -2.75 2.44 8.02
CA ALA A 143 -2.50 1.12 8.59
C ALA A 143 -3.58 0.10 8.23
N ARG A 144 -4.86 0.51 8.21
CA ARG A 144 -5.97 -0.37 7.87
C ARG A 144 -5.99 -0.67 6.37
N SER A 145 -5.69 0.31 5.52
CA SER A 145 -5.52 0.08 4.08
C SER A 145 -4.39 -0.92 3.78
N ALA A 146 -3.24 -0.77 4.44
CA ALA A 146 -2.11 -1.69 4.28
C ALA A 146 -2.46 -3.12 4.71
N ILE A 147 -3.15 -3.29 5.83
CA ILE A 147 -3.61 -4.61 6.27
C ILE A 147 -4.66 -5.16 5.29
N SER A 148 -5.63 -4.34 4.87
CA SER A 148 -6.75 -4.77 4.01
C SER A 148 -6.31 -5.23 2.63
N THR A 149 -5.27 -4.60 2.08
CA THR A 149 -4.66 -5.01 0.81
C THR A 149 -3.77 -6.25 0.94
N GLY A 150 -3.50 -6.70 2.17
CA GLY A 150 -2.56 -7.78 2.46
C GLY A 150 -1.11 -7.40 2.21
N LEU A 151 -0.79 -6.10 2.20
CA LEU A 151 0.58 -5.59 2.20
C LEU A 151 1.26 -5.88 3.55
N LEU A 152 0.50 -5.72 4.64
CA LEU A 152 0.92 -6.04 6.00
C LEU A 152 0.09 -7.20 6.58
N PRO A 153 0.65 -7.98 7.51
CA PRO A 153 -0.07 -9.06 8.18
C PRO A 153 -1.26 -8.51 8.97
N ARG A 154 -2.24 -9.38 9.25
CA ARG A 154 -3.44 -9.06 10.05
C ARG A 154 -3.12 -8.88 11.53
N VAL A 155 -2.59 -7.72 11.87
CA VAL A 155 -2.29 -7.26 13.24
C VAL A 155 -3.30 -6.21 13.70
N ASN A 156 -3.25 -5.82 14.98
CA ASN A 156 -3.96 -4.63 15.46
C ASN A 156 -3.34 -3.38 14.78
N PRO A 157 -4.11 -2.55 14.04
CA PRO A 157 -3.59 -1.34 13.41
C PRO A 157 -2.84 -0.39 14.36
N GLU A 158 -3.17 -0.38 15.66
CA GLU A 158 -2.55 0.49 16.67
C GLU A 158 -1.06 0.22 16.92
N ILE A 159 -0.57 -0.97 16.54
CA ILE A 159 0.85 -1.30 16.68
C ILE A 159 1.69 -0.78 15.49
N ILE A 160 1.04 -0.27 14.45
CA ILE A 160 1.68 0.21 13.23
C ILE A 160 1.96 1.70 13.37
N ARG A 161 3.22 2.09 13.24
CA ARG A 161 3.66 3.50 13.35
C ARG A 161 4.49 3.90 12.14
N SER A 162 4.16 5.05 11.58
CA SER A 162 4.98 5.69 10.56
C SER A 162 6.18 6.38 11.21
N LEU A 163 7.38 6.19 10.63
CA LEU A 163 8.63 6.81 11.10
C LEU A 163 9.13 7.93 10.18
N GLY A 164 8.46 8.21 9.06
CA GLY A 164 9.02 9.17 8.13
C GLY A 164 10.18 8.59 7.30
N ASN A 165 11.07 9.47 6.87
CA ASN A 165 12.35 9.09 6.27
C ASN A 165 13.38 8.74 7.36
N ALA A 166 13.30 7.50 7.87
CA ALA A 166 14.18 7.01 8.93
C ALA A 166 15.67 7.04 8.54
N ALA A 167 16.00 6.88 7.26
CA ALA A 167 17.38 6.94 6.79
C ALA A 167 17.98 8.35 6.97
N SER A 168 17.27 9.39 6.54
CA SER A 168 17.71 10.78 6.73
C SER A 168 17.76 11.16 8.21
N THR A 169 16.75 10.79 9.00
CA THR A 169 16.74 11.05 10.45
C THR A 169 17.91 10.36 11.13
N GLY A 170 18.17 9.09 10.82
CA GLY A 170 19.30 8.33 11.35
C GLY A 170 20.65 8.96 10.99
N ALA A 171 20.83 9.41 9.75
CA ALA A 171 22.03 10.11 9.31
C ALA A 171 22.27 11.40 10.11
N SER A 172 21.22 12.21 10.33
CA SER A 172 21.30 13.41 11.16
C SER A 172 21.65 13.10 12.62
N MET A 173 21.05 12.06 13.21
CA MET A 173 21.34 11.62 14.58
C MET A 173 22.82 11.26 14.72
N VAL A 174 23.33 10.43 13.82
CA VAL A 174 24.72 9.97 13.81
C VAL A 174 25.71 11.13 13.60
N LEU A 175 25.40 12.08 12.71
CA LEU A 175 26.21 13.27 12.47
C LEU A 175 26.31 14.17 13.70
N LEU A 176 25.21 14.36 14.43
CA LEU A 176 25.11 15.32 15.53
C LEU A 176 25.56 14.76 16.88
N ALA A 177 25.60 13.44 17.07
CA ALA A 177 26.03 12.87 18.33
C ALA A 177 26.77 11.52 18.19
N LYS A 178 28.00 11.48 18.69
CA LYS A 178 28.86 10.29 18.72
C LYS A 178 28.19 9.07 19.37
N LYS A 179 27.31 9.27 20.36
CA LYS A 179 26.55 8.17 20.98
C LYS A 179 25.72 7.39 19.95
N TYR A 180 25.09 8.07 18.99
CA TYR A 180 24.27 7.40 17.96
C TYR A 180 25.14 6.73 16.90
N TRP A 181 26.34 7.26 16.62
CA TRP A 181 27.34 6.54 15.82
C TRP A 181 27.72 5.22 16.48
N GLN A 182 27.99 5.22 17.79
CA GLN A 182 28.31 4.01 18.54
C GLN A 182 27.15 3.02 18.52
N THR A 183 25.93 3.48 18.80
CA THR A 183 24.71 2.63 18.71
C THR A 183 24.58 2.02 17.31
N ALA A 184 24.69 2.79 16.23
CA ALA A 184 24.61 2.26 14.87
C ALA A 184 25.71 1.22 14.58
N SER A 185 26.92 1.43 15.09
CA SER A 185 28.04 0.49 14.93
C SER A 185 27.79 -0.84 15.66
N GLU A 186 27.16 -0.78 16.83
CA GLU A 186 26.75 -1.95 17.61
C GLU A 186 25.57 -2.68 16.96
N LEU A 187 24.58 -1.94 16.44
CA LEU A 187 23.42 -2.51 15.74
C LEU A 187 23.81 -3.43 14.60
N VAL A 188 24.80 -3.01 13.79
CA VAL A 188 25.26 -3.80 12.63
C VAL A 188 25.86 -5.15 13.04
N GLN A 189 26.38 -5.29 14.27
CA GLN A 189 26.99 -6.55 14.73
C GLN A 189 25.98 -7.67 15.00
N PHE A 190 24.70 -7.37 15.13
CA PHE A 190 23.66 -8.37 15.41
C PHE A 190 22.54 -8.43 14.36
N ILE A 191 22.66 -7.68 13.27
CA ILE A 191 21.72 -7.77 12.14
C ILE A 191 22.13 -8.95 11.27
N ASP A 192 21.30 -9.99 11.25
CA ASP A 192 21.44 -11.11 10.32
C ASP A 192 20.71 -10.82 9.01
N HIS A 193 21.45 -10.89 7.90
CA HIS A 193 20.87 -10.74 6.56
C HIS A 193 20.35 -12.08 6.04
N ILE A 194 19.05 -12.14 5.78
CA ILE A 194 18.39 -13.30 5.18
C ILE A 194 18.25 -13.09 3.67
N GLU A 195 18.94 -13.90 2.88
CA GLU A 195 18.89 -13.86 1.42
C GLU A 195 17.63 -14.57 0.90
N LEU A 196 16.58 -13.79 0.63
CA LEU A 196 15.28 -14.30 0.18
C LEU A 196 15.36 -15.02 -1.18
N SER A 197 16.32 -14.69 -2.05
CA SER A 197 16.44 -15.33 -3.37
C SER A 197 16.89 -16.80 -3.32
N GLN A 198 17.50 -17.23 -2.21
CA GLN A 198 17.96 -18.61 -2.01
C GLN A 198 16.94 -19.46 -1.23
N ARG A 199 15.85 -18.85 -0.78
CA ARG A 199 14.80 -19.50 -0.02
C ARG A 199 13.81 -20.20 -0.95
N SER A 200 13.74 -21.53 -0.84
CA SER A 200 12.85 -22.36 -1.66
C SER A 200 11.36 -22.08 -1.41
N ASP A 201 11.00 -21.63 -0.20
CA ASP A 201 9.65 -21.29 0.23
C ASP A 201 9.22 -19.87 -0.16
N PHE A 202 10.14 -18.97 -0.50
CA PHE A 202 9.82 -17.57 -0.83
C PHE A 202 8.86 -17.46 -2.01
N ASN A 203 9.12 -18.20 -3.09
CA ASN A 203 8.26 -18.18 -4.28
C ASN A 203 6.86 -18.69 -3.97
N GLN A 204 6.74 -19.69 -3.09
CA GLN A 204 5.45 -20.16 -2.63
C GLN A 204 4.71 -19.05 -1.87
N TYR A 205 5.35 -18.42 -0.89
CA TYR A 205 4.74 -17.31 -0.14
C TYR A 205 4.39 -16.13 -1.04
N PHE A 206 5.22 -15.82 -2.04
CA PHE A 206 4.95 -14.77 -3.02
C PHE A 206 3.65 -15.02 -3.80
N VAL A 207 3.48 -16.24 -4.32
CA VAL A 207 2.26 -16.63 -5.05
C VAL A 207 1.05 -16.62 -4.12
N GLU A 208 1.18 -17.16 -2.91
CA GLU A 208 0.11 -17.18 -1.89
C GLU A 208 -0.37 -15.78 -1.50
N HIS A 209 0.55 -14.80 -1.45
CA HIS A 209 0.26 -13.43 -1.04
C HIS A 209 0.00 -12.47 -2.22
N MET A 210 -0.01 -12.95 -3.46
CA MET A 210 -0.31 -12.12 -4.64
C MET A 210 -1.78 -11.69 -4.68
N GLY A 211 -2.70 -12.62 -4.35
CA GLY A 211 -4.14 -12.35 -4.25
C GLY A 211 -4.50 -11.46 -3.06
N PHE A 212 -5.63 -10.76 -3.10
CA PHE A 212 -6.11 -9.94 -2.00
C PHE A 212 -6.86 -10.75 -0.94
N LEU A 213 -7.04 -10.16 0.24
CA LEU A 213 -7.70 -10.81 1.36
C LEU A 213 -9.21 -10.97 1.11
N LYS A 214 -9.75 -12.19 1.24
CA LYS A 214 -11.20 -12.49 1.07
C LYS A 214 -12.13 -11.88 2.13
N LYS A 215 -11.59 -11.46 3.28
CA LYS A 215 -12.33 -10.76 4.35
C LYS A 215 -11.74 -9.37 4.49
N TYR A 216 -12.53 -8.37 4.08
CA TYR A 216 -12.20 -6.97 4.17
C TYR A 216 -12.40 -6.48 5.60
N LEU A 217 -11.33 -5.97 6.21
CA LEU A 217 -11.40 -5.27 7.49
C LEU A 217 -11.69 -3.80 7.15
N TRP A 218 -12.89 -3.32 7.44
CA TRP A 218 -13.27 -1.92 7.27
C TRP A 218 -13.82 -1.39 8.58
#